data_AF-A0A2E0QKL8-F1
#
_entry.id   AF-A0A2E0QKL8-F1
#
_cell.length_a   1.000
_cell.length_b   1.000
_cell.length_c   1.000
_cell.angle_alpha   90.00
_cell.angle_beta   90.00
_cell.angle_gamma   90.00
#
_symmetry.space_group_name_H-M   'P 1'
#
loop_
_entity.id
_entity.type
_entity.pdbx_description
1 polymer ?
#
loop_
_entity_poly.entity_id
_entity_poly.type
_entity_poly.pdbx_seq_one_letter_code
_entity_poly.pdbx_strand_id
1 'polypeptide(L)'
;MTKNSDRRRKSLAIVGAGSSGLVTLKMIRQKMPELEVFCFEKSSNTLGAWGKTYKGFVSTSTKYTTQFACYKKFDSTVPSQNDRKFSEFFKDSEYGSYLSSFKEENQLDGYIHKNHSVEKIVRIDSSWQLSVKFESEVKEYLFDYLIICTGLAERPKEIESEVSVLLSLNEEKPITKKKIV
;
A
#
# COMPACT_ATOMS: atom_id res chain seq x y z
N MET A 1 -6.67 43.83 -22.54
CA MET A 1 -6.51 42.41 -22.91
C MET A 1 -5.56 41.79 -21.89
N THR A 2 -5.83 40.73 -21.12
CA THR A 2 -7.02 39.91 -20.87
C THR A 2 -6.67 39.05 -19.65
N LYS A 3 -7.56 39.01 -18.66
CA LYS A 3 -7.70 38.00 -17.59
C LYS A 3 -6.47 37.68 -16.73
N ASN A 4 -6.30 38.42 -15.64
CA ASN A 4 -5.72 37.89 -14.43
C ASN A 4 -6.77 36.98 -13.77
N SER A 5 -6.88 35.73 -14.22
CA SER A 5 -7.66 34.72 -13.49
C SER A 5 -6.78 34.23 -12.35
N ASP A 6 -7.18 34.48 -11.11
CA ASP A 6 -6.70 33.75 -9.95
C ASP A 6 -6.76 32.25 -10.26
N ARG A 7 -5.63 31.66 -10.65
CA ARG A 7 -5.56 30.23 -10.93
C ARG A 7 -5.57 29.55 -9.57
N ARG A 8 -6.76 29.11 -9.15
CA ARG A 8 -6.92 28.20 -8.02
C ARG A 8 -5.87 27.09 -8.12
N ARG A 9 -5.24 26.80 -6.98
CA ARG A 9 -4.35 25.67 -6.80
C ARG A 9 -5.05 24.38 -7.24
N LYS A 10 -4.45 23.65 -8.18
CA LYS A 10 -5.00 22.37 -8.65
C LYS A 10 -4.90 21.33 -7.54
N SER A 11 -5.91 20.46 -7.41
CA SER A 11 -5.96 19.45 -6.36
C SER A 11 -5.85 18.02 -6.90
N LEU A 12 -5.17 17.16 -6.15
CA LEU A 12 -4.92 15.76 -6.47
C LEU A 12 -5.28 14.87 -5.30
N ALA A 13 -6.05 13.83 -5.58
CA ALA A 13 -6.26 12.71 -4.67
C ALA A 13 -5.32 11.54 -4.99
N ILE A 14 -4.72 10.97 -3.96
CA ILE A 14 -4.04 9.67 -3.99
C ILE A 14 -4.88 8.71 -3.15
N VAL A 15 -5.22 7.54 -3.69
CA VAL A 15 -6.02 6.53 -2.99
C VAL A 15 -5.13 5.36 -2.59
N GLY A 16 -4.88 5.21 -1.28
CA GLY A 16 -4.00 4.21 -0.69
C GLY A 16 -2.63 4.78 -0.33
N ALA A 17 -2.20 4.57 0.92
CA ALA A 17 -0.91 5.01 1.46
C ALA A 17 0.02 3.82 1.77
N GLY A 18 -0.03 2.76 0.95
CA GLY A 18 0.96 1.69 0.96
C GLY A 18 2.26 2.09 0.25
N SER A 19 3.08 1.11 -0.17
CA SER A 19 4.39 1.40 -0.79
C SER A 19 4.29 2.32 -2.02
N SER A 20 3.35 2.06 -2.93
CA SER A 20 3.11 2.88 -4.13
C SER A 20 2.60 4.27 -3.79
N GLY A 21 1.68 4.38 -2.83
CA GLY A 21 1.11 5.65 -2.39
C GLY A 21 2.16 6.56 -1.74
N LEU A 22 2.97 6.01 -0.84
CA LEU A 22 4.02 6.77 -0.13
C LEU A 22 5.07 7.33 -1.09
N VAL A 23 5.62 6.50 -1.99
CA VAL A 23 6.63 6.97 -2.94
C VAL A 23 6.05 7.98 -3.93
N THR A 24 4.80 7.77 -4.36
CA THR A 24 4.08 8.71 -5.24
C THR A 24 3.90 10.06 -4.56
N LEU A 25 3.38 10.07 -3.33
CA LEU A 25 3.19 11.28 -2.52
C LEU A 25 4.50 12.05 -2.37
N LYS A 26 5.60 11.38 -1.98
CA LYS A 26 6.93 11.99 -1.87
C LYS A 26 7.35 12.64 -3.19
N MET A 27 7.22 11.94 -4.31
CA MET A 27 7.63 12.46 -5.62
C MET A 27 6.81 13.67 -6.04
N ILE A 28 5.50 13.66 -5.83
CA ILE A 28 4.64 14.81 -6.14
C ILE A 28 4.99 16.00 -5.27
N ARG A 29 5.17 15.82 -3.96
CA ARG A 29 5.54 16.91 -3.06
C ARG A 29 6.86 17.57 -3.46
N GLN A 30 7.80 16.81 -4.02
CA GLN A 30 9.08 17.33 -4.49
C GLN A 30 9.02 17.95 -5.89
N LYS A 31 8.22 17.41 -6.81
CA LYS A 31 8.23 17.82 -8.22
C LYS A 31 7.12 18.81 -8.59
N MET A 32 6.04 18.83 -7.83
CA MET A 32 4.86 19.68 -8.04
C MET A 32 4.41 20.28 -6.69
N PRO A 33 5.26 21.10 -6.03
CA PRO A 33 4.98 21.64 -4.70
C PRO A 33 3.75 22.56 -4.67
N GLU A 34 3.35 23.11 -5.81
CA GLU A 34 2.16 23.91 -6.05
C GLU A 34 0.88 23.09 -6.14
N LEU A 35 0.93 21.76 -6.25
CA LEU A 35 -0.28 20.92 -6.27
C LEU A 35 -0.79 20.71 -4.85
N GLU A 36 -2.10 20.86 -4.62
CA GLU A 36 -2.74 20.53 -3.35
C GLU A 36 -3.00 19.02 -3.32
N VAL A 37 -2.42 18.30 -2.36
CA VAL A 37 -2.39 16.82 -2.40
C VAL A 37 -3.05 16.25 -1.15
N PHE A 38 -3.98 15.32 -1.37
CA PHE A 38 -4.67 14.56 -0.34
C PHE A 38 -4.43 13.07 -0.58
N CYS A 39 -3.85 12.38 0.38
CA CYS A 39 -3.67 10.93 0.32
C CYS A 39 -4.65 10.26 1.29
N PHE A 40 -5.63 9.53 0.78
CA PHE A 40 -6.61 8.81 1.60
C PHE A 40 -6.16 7.38 1.83
N GLU A 41 -6.13 6.95 3.09
CA GLU A 41 -5.81 5.60 3.51
C GLU A 41 -6.92 5.03 4.39
N LYS A 42 -7.41 3.85 3.98
CA LYS A 42 -8.50 3.17 4.68
C LYS A 42 -8.12 2.72 6.09
N SER A 43 -6.86 2.32 6.27
CA SER A 43 -6.35 1.76 7.52
C SER A 43 -5.86 2.86 8.48
N SER A 44 -5.60 2.48 9.72
CA SER A 44 -4.96 3.35 10.72
C SER A 44 -3.44 3.49 10.55
N ASN A 45 -2.85 2.78 9.57
CA ASN A 45 -1.41 2.78 9.27
C ASN A 45 -1.16 2.87 7.76
N THR A 46 0.10 3.08 7.37
CA THR A 46 0.54 3.29 5.99
C THR A 46 1.41 2.12 5.50
N LEU A 47 1.15 0.91 6.00
CA LEU A 47 1.97 -0.27 5.68
C LEU A 47 1.46 -1.01 4.44
N GLY A 48 0.23 -0.73 4.00
CA GLY A 48 -0.42 -1.44 2.90
C GLY A 48 -0.48 -2.95 3.15
N ALA A 49 -0.22 -3.75 2.11
CA ALA A 49 -0.17 -5.22 2.22
C ALA A 49 0.87 -5.73 3.24
N TRP A 50 1.90 -4.93 3.52
CA TRP A 50 3.00 -5.27 4.42
C TRP A 50 2.67 -5.06 5.90
N GLY A 51 1.48 -4.53 6.21
CA GLY A 51 0.97 -4.46 7.57
C GLY A 51 0.26 -5.74 8.04
N LYS A 52 0.05 -6.71 7.14
CA LYS A 52 -0.70 -7.95 7.39
C LYS A 52 0.03 -9.20 6.87
N THR A 53 1.33 -9.28 7.09
CA THR A 53 2.12 -10.46 6.72
C THR A 53 1.76 -11.66 7.61
N TYR A 54 1.81 -12.87 7.05
CA TYR A 54 1.67 -14.10 7.83
C TYR A 54 2.91 -14.35 8.70
N LYS A 55 2.77 -15.17 9.76
CA LYS A 55 3.88 -15.51 10.66
C LYS A 55 4.99 -16.25 9.90
N GLY A 56 6.23 -15.78 10.01
CA GLY A 56 7.36 -16.36 9.29
C GLY A 56 7.40 -15.95 7.82
N PHE A 57 6.79 -14.81 7.49
CA PHE A 57 6.85 -14.24 6.16
C PHE A 57 8.30 -13.96 5.76
N VAL A 58 8.63 -14.30 4.51
CA VAL A 58 9.90 -13.96 3.86
C VAL A 58 9.57 -13.46 2.46
N SER A 59 10.07 -12.28 2.08
CA SER A 59 9.86 -11.75 0.74
C SER A 59 10.52 -12.62 -0.32
N THR A 60 9.96 -12.62 -1.53
CA THR A 60 10.53 -13.35 -2.68
C THR A 60 11.68 -12.59 -3.36
N SER A 61 11.79 -11.28 -3.10
CA SER A 61 12.85 -10.39 -3.62
C SER A 61 13.71 -9.87 -2.47
N THR A 62 14.97 -9.56 -2.74
CA THR A 62 15.90 -9.07 -1.71
C THR A 62 15.58 -7.65 -1.29
N LYS A 63 16.08 -7.25 -0.12
CA LYS A 63 15.93 -5.90 0.44
C LYS A 63 16.49 -4.85 -0.51
N TYR A 64 17.65 -5.13 -1.10
CA TYR A 64 18.32 -4.23 -2.03
C TYR A 64 17.47 -3.91 -3.26
N THR A 65 16.79 -4.90 -3.84
CA THR A 65 15.96 -4.72 -5.04
C THR A 65 14.57 -4.19 -4.73
N THR A 66 14.05 -4.45 -3.53
CA THR A 66 12.67 -4.11 -3.14
C THR A 66 12.56 -2.70 -2.54
N GLN A 67 13.63 -2.17 -1.93
CA GLN A 67 13.66 -0.80 -1.42
C GLN A 67 13.43 0.24 -2.52
N PHE A 68 13.06 1.45 -2.11
CA PHE A 68 12.89 2.57 -3.02
C PHE A 68 14.26 3.11 -3.45
N ALA A 69 14.44 3.34 -4.74
CA ALA A 69 15.67 3.92 -5.27
C ALA A 69 16.01 5.30 -4.66
N CYS A 70 14.99 6.04 -4.20
CA CYS A 70 15.15 7.34 -3.54
C CYS A 70 15.31 7.26 -2.02
N TYR A 71 15.41 6.06 -1.45
CA TYR A 71 15.57 5.83 -0.01
C TYR A 71 16.29 4.50 0.24
N LYS A 72 17.62 4.53 0.06
CA LYS A 72 18.45 3.35 0.15
C LYS A 72 18.92 3.12 1.59
N LYS A 73 18.60 1.97 2.17
CA LYS A 73 19.06 1.49 3.48
C LYS A 73 19.87 0.20 3.41
N PHE A 74 19.80 -0.50 2.28
CA PHE A 74 20.43 -1.79 2.08
C PHE A 74 21.31 -1.73 0.82
N ASP A 75 22.47 -2.38 0.87
CA ASP A 75 23.34 -2.56 -0.28
C ASP A 75 23.22 -4.00 -0.83
N SER A 76 23.96 -4.30 -1.90
CA SER A 76 24.00 -5.63 -2.51
C SER A 76 25.10 -6.52 -1.91
N THR A 77 25.62 -6.18 -0.73
CA THR A 77 26.69 -6.95 -0.09
C THR A 77 26.09 -8.21 0.53
N VAL A 78 26.51 -9.37 0.02
CA VAL A 78 26.04 -10.69 0.50
C VAL A 78 26.94 -11.16 1.65
N PRO A 79 26.42 -11.41 2.87
CA PRO A 79 27.23 -11.94 3.97
C PRO A 79 27.80 -13.32 3.63
N SER A 80 29.05 -13.60 4.03
CA SER A 80 29.70 -14.88 3.73
C SER A 80 28.99 -16.06 4.42
N GLN A 81 28.50 -17.01 3.61
CA GLN A 81 28.12 -18.43 3.79
C GLN A 81 27.65 -19.04 5.14
N ASN A 82 27.96 -18.48 6.32
CA ASN A 82 27.54 -19.00 7.62
C ASN A 82 26.26 -18.35 8.18
N ASP A 83 25.77 -17.27 7.56
CA ASP A 83 24.51 -16.58 7.93
C ASP A 83 23.33 -16.90 6.98
N ARG A 84 23.15 -18.18 6.63
CA ARG A 84 22.10 -18.69 5.72
C ARG A 84 20.67 -18.63 6.30
N LYS A 85 20.23 -17.48 6.81
CA LYS A 85 18.88 -17.26 7.38
C LYS A 85 18.10 -16.17 6.65
N PHE A 86 18.13 -16.19 5.31
CA PHE A 86 17.38 -15.26 4.46
C PHE A 86 17.51 -13.79 4.89
N SER A 87 18.68 -13.37 5.41
CA SER A 87 18.89 -12.04 5.99
C SER A 87 18.76 -10.91 4.96
N GLU A 88 19.04 -11.24 3.69
CA GLU A 88 18.92 -10.39 2.52
C GLU A 88 17.46 -10.17 2.08
N PHE A 89 16.50 -10.89 2.64
CA PHE A 89 15.07 -10.77 2.33
C PHE A 89 14.34 -10.10 3.49
N PHE A 90 13.29 -9.33 3.18
CA PHE A 90 12.42 -8.78 4.21
C PHE A 90 11.66 -9.89 4.90
N LYS A 91 11.72 -9.91 6.23
CA LYS A 91 11.03 -10.88 7.09
C LYS A 91 9.94 -10.20 7.89
N ASP A 92 8.85 -10.93 8.12
CA ASP A 92 7.73 -10.47 8.94
C ASP A 92 7.37 -8.99 8.65
N SER A 93 7.50 -8.10 9.63
CA SER A 93 7.16 -6.68 9.52
C SER A 93 8.31 -5.76 9.06
N GLU A 94 9.49 -6.29 8.71
CA GLU A 94 10.68 -5.48 8.40
C GLU A 94 10.43 -4.48 7.27
N TYR A 95 9.70 -4.87 6.22
CA TYR A 95 9.35 -3.93 5.15
C TYR A 95 8.35 -2.87 5.60
N GLY A 96 7.43 -3.24 6.49
CA GLY A 96 6.53 -2.29 7.15
C GLY A 96 7.32 -1.24 7.95
N SER A 97 8.31 -1.66 8.74
CA SER A 97 9.21 -0.73 9.46
C SER A 97 10.00 0.18 8.51
N TYR A 98 10.45 -0.36 7.37
CA TYR A 98 11.09 0.44 6.32
C TYR A 98 10.13 1.51 5.75
N LEU A 99 8.86 1.17 5.48
CA LEU A 99 7.85 2.12 5.00
C LEU A 99 7.52 3.20 6.03
N SER A 100 7.41 2.83 7.31
CA SER A 100 7.22 3.81 8.40
C SER A 100 8.38 4.81 8.47
N SER A 101 9.62 4.30 8.41
CA SER A 101 10.82 5.16 8.42
C SER A 101 10.85 6.11 7.21
N PHE A 102 10.52 5.59 6.01
CA PHE A 102 10.44 6.42 4.80
C PHE A 102 9.43 7.56 4.95
N LYS A 103 8.24 7.26 5.48
CA LYS A 103 7.17 8.23 5.71
C LYS A 103 7.60 9.32 6.71
N GLU A 104 8.25 8.93 7.81
CA GLU A 104 8.73 9.85 8.85
C GLU A 104 9.84 10.77 8.34
N GLU A 105 10.88 10.21 7.69
CA GLU A 105 12.00 11.00 7.17
C GLU A 105 11.59 11.97 6.05
N ASN A 106 10.52 11.66 5.32
CA ASN A 106 9.96 12.53 4.29
C ASN A 106 8.80 13.41 4.80
N GLN A 107 8.48 13.38 6.10
CA GLN A 107 7.44 14.21 6.74
C GLN A 107 6.07 14.12 6.05
N LEU A 108 5.66 12.91 5.67
CA LEU A 108 4.47 12.71 4.84
C LEU A 108 3.14 12.69 5.61
N ASP A 109 3.16 12.54 6.94
CA ASP A 109 1.93 12.38 7.75
C ASP A 109 0.94 13.53 7.55
N GLY A 110 1.41 14.77 7.33
CA GLY A 110 0.54 15.94 7.12
C GLY A 110 -0.32 15.91 5.86
N TYR A 111 -0.07 14.97 4.94
CA TYR A 111 -0.85 14.81 3.70
C TYR A 111 -1.70 13.54 3.69
N ILE A 112 -1.59 12.70 4.73
CA ILE A 112 -2.21 11.37 4.77
C ILE A 112 -3.40 11.37 5.73
N HIS A 113 -4.59 11.20 5.17
CA HIS A 113 -5.84 11.04 5.89
C HIS A 113 -6.07 9.55 6.17
N LYS A 114 -5.68 9.08 7.36
CA LYS A 114 -5.85 7.70 7.82
C LYS A 114 -7.30 7.44 8.25
N ASN A 115 -7.72 6.18 8.25
CA ASN A 115 -9.12 5.76 8.49
C ASN A 115 -10.14 6.38 7.52
N HIS A 116 -9.68 6.86 6.35
CA HIS A 116 -10.53 7.41 5.30
C HIS A 116 -10.62 6.41 4.15
N SER A 117 -11.77 5.78 4.01
CA SER A 117 -12.03 4.78 2.97
C SER A 117 -12.69 5.43 1.77
N VAL A 118 -12.03 5.42 0.61
CA VAL A 118 -12.66 5.85 -0.64
C VAL A 118 -13.58 4.73 -1.14
N GLU A 119 -14.89 4.95 -1.07
CA GLU A 119 -15.90 3.93 -1.40
C GLU A 119 -16.39 4.04 -2.84
N LYS A 120 -16.34 5.24 -3.43
CA LYS A 120 -16.79 5.49 -4.80
C LYS A 120 -15.95 6.58 -5.45
N ILE A 121 -15.72 6.40 -6.75
CA ILE A 121 -15.02 7.36 -7.61
C ILE A 121 -15.89 7.57 -8.86
N VAL A 122 -16.20 8.81 -9.18
CA VAL A 122 -16.98 9.18 -10.36
C VAL A 122 -16.27 10.30 -11.10
N ARG A 123 -16.23 10.22 -12.43
CA ARG A 123 -15.79 11.34 -13.27
C ARG A 123 -16.97 12.29 -13.47
N ILE A 124 -16.80 13.56 -13.09
CA ILE A 124 -17.77 14.63 -13.33
C ILE A 124 -17.07 15.70 -14.15
N ASP A 125 -17.49 15.86 -15.40
CA ASP A 125 -16.84 16.73 -16.40
C ASP A 125 -15.31 16.47 -16.47
N SER A 126 -14.51 17.48 -16.12
CA SER A 126 -13.05 17.43 -16.08
C SER A 126 -12.46 17.01 -14.73
N SER A 127 -13.30 16.69 -13.74
CA SER A 127 -12.91 16.47 -12.35
C SER A 127 -13.28 15.06 -11.86
N TRP A 128 -12.67 14.65 -10.76
CA TRP A 128 -12.97 13.40 -10.05
C TRP A 128 -13.69 13.68 -8.75
N GLN A 129 -14.89 13.11 -8.60
CA GLN A 129 -15.62 13.08 -7.33
C GLN A 129 -15.30 11.80 -6.58
N LEU A 130 -14.89 11.93 -5.33
CA LEU A 130 -14.60 10.83 -4.41
C LEU A 130 -15.59 10.86 -3.25
N SER A 131 -16.32 9.76 -3.06
CA SER A 131 -17.08 9.50 -1.84
C SER A 131 -16.14 8.87 -0.82
N VAL A 132 -15.79 9.61 0.22
CA VAL A 132 -14.85 9.19 1.25
C VAL A 132 -15.59 8.97 2.56
N LYS A 133 -15.54 7.75 3.06
CA LYS A 133 -16.08 7.36 4.36
C LYS A 133 -15.03 7.58 5.45
N PHE A 134 -15.41 8.32 6.49
CA PHE A 134 -14.65 8.44 7.74
C PHE A 134 -15.64 8.22 8.89
N GLU A 135 -15.32 7.27 9.77
CA GLU A 135 -16.25 6.81 10.81
C GLU A 135 -17.62 6.39 10.22
N SER A 136 -18.70 7.07 10.63
CA SER A 136 -20.07 6.84 10.15
C SER A 136 -20.50 7.82 9.05
N GLU A 137 -19.65 8.79 8.70
CA GLU A 137 -19.96 9.83 7.72
C GLU A 137 -19.35 9.51 6.35
N VAL A 138 -20.06 9.89 5.29
CA VAL A 138 -19.55 9.90 3.91
C VAL A 138 -19.53 11.35 3.44
N LYS A 139 -18.35 11.80 2.99
CA LYS A 139 -18.13 13.13 2.45
C LYS A 139 -17.68 13.04 1.01
N GLU A 140 -18.19 13.97 0.20
CA GLU A 140 -17.83 14.07 -1.22
C GLU A 140 -16.73 15.10 -1.40
N TYR A 141 -15.70 14.74 -2.16
CA TYR A 141 -14.57 15.60 -2.48
C TYR A 141 -14.39 15.69 -3.99
N LEU A 142 -14.03 16.86 -4.51
CA LEU A 142 -13.73 17.07 -5.93
C LEU A 142 -12.24 17.36 -6.11
N PHE A 143 -11.62 16.64 -7.05
CA PHE A 143 -10.21 16.77 -7.40
C PHE A 143 -10.01 16.95 -8.90
N ASP A 144 -9.02 17.74 -9.29
CA ASP A 144 -8.61 17.86 -10.69
C ASP A 144 -7.94 16.57 -11.19
N TYR A 145 -7.18 15.91 -10.32
CA TYR A 145 -6.41 14.72 -10.63
C TYR A 145 -6.67 13.60 -9.62
N LEU A 146 -6.42 12.36 -10.05
CA LEU A 146 -6.57 11.16 -9.25
C LEU A 146 -5.44 10.18 -9.57
N ILE A 147 -4.83 9.60 -8.54
CA ILE A 147 -3.91 8.47 -8.66
C ILE A 147 -4.38 7.34 -7.74
N ILE A 148 -4.52 6.13 -8.30
CA ILE A 148 -4.98 4.94 -7.58
C ILE A 148 -3.75 4.10 -7.18
N CYS A 149 -3.55 3.97 -5.87
CA CYS A 149 -2.43 3.25 -5.23
C CYS A 149 -2.94 2.17 -4.25
N THR A 150 -4.11 1.58 -4.51
CA THR A 150 -4.77 0.62 -3.61
C THR A 150 -4.08 -0.73 -3.52
N GLY A 151 -3.07 -0.98 -4.36
CA GLY A 151 -2.47 -2.29 -4.55
C GLY A 151 -3.43 -3.27 -5.22
N LEU A 152 -3.02 -4.52 -5.33
CA LEU A 152 -3.90 -5.61 -5.75
C LEU A 152 -4.77 -5.99 -4.54
N ALA A 153 -6.08 -5.81 -4.68
CA ALA A 153 -7.03 -6.20 -3.64
C ALA A 153 -7.19 -7.72 -3.65
N GLU A 154 -6.41 -8.40 -2.82
CA GLU A 154 -6.59 -9.83 -2.55
C GLU A 154 -7.78 -10.00 -1.61
N ARG A 155 -8.97 -10.17 -2.20
CA ARG A 155 -10.03 -10.89 -1.52
C ARG A 155 -9.96 -12.33 -2.03
N PRO A 156 -9.46 -13.28 -1.23
CA PRO A 156 -9.58 -14.69 -1.57
C PRO A 156 -11.04 -14.96 -1.92
N LYS A 157 -11.28 -15.45 -3.12
CA LYS A 157 -12.60 -15.92 -3.53
C LYS A 157 -12.62 -17.41 -3.27
N GLU A 158 -13.47 -17.85 -2.36
CA GLU A 158 -13.75 -19.27 -2.23
C GLU A 158 -14.37 -19.77 -3.54
N ILE A 159 -13.81 -20.85 -4.07
CA ILE A 159 -14.29 -21.51 -5.28
C ILE A 159 -14.72 -22.89 -4.84
N GLU A 160 -15.98 -23.24 -5.11
CA GLU A 160 -16.43 -24.62 -5.01
C GLU A 160 -15.65 -25.46 -6.03
N SER A 161 -14.85 -26.41 -5.54
CA SER A 161 -14.04 -27.27 -6.39
C SER A 161 -14.11 -28.71 -5.91
N GLU A 162 -14.25 -29.63 -6.86
CA GLU A 162 -14.07 -31.07 -6.63
C GLU A 162 -12.59 -31.44 -6.40
N VAL A 163 -11.67 -30.53 -6.74
CA VAL A 163 -10.24 -30.70 -6.49
C VAL A 163 -9.98 -30.49 -5.00
N SER A 164 -9.43 -31.52 -4.36
CA SER A 164 -9.05 -31.47 -2.95
C SER A 164 -8.04 -30.34 -2.72
N VAL A 165 -8.32 -29.46 -1.76
CA VAL A 165 -7.37 -28.41 -1.36
C VAL A 165 -6.12 -29.08 -0.82
N LEU A 166 -4.98 -28.84 -1.47
CA LEU A 166 -3.67 -29.18 -0.92
C LEU A 166 -3.41 -28.21 0.24
N LEU A 167 -3.71 -28.65 1.45
CA LEU A 167 -3.30 -27.94 2.66
C LEU A 167 -1.77 -27.92 2.71
N SER A 168 -1.18 -26.78 3.06
CA SER A 168 0.28 -26.71 3.22
C SER A 168 0.71 -27.71 4.29
N LEU A 169 1.90 -28.30 4.15
CA LEU A 169 2.46 -29.36 5.00
C LEU A 169 2.45 -29.09 6.51
N ASN A 170 2.16 -27.85 6.94
CA ASN A 170 2.13 -27.43 8.34
C ASN A 170 0.73 -27.37 8.96
N GLU A 171 -0.34 -27.69 8.22
CA GLU A 171 -1.68 -27.84 8.80
C GLU A 171 -1.93 -29.31 9.15
N GLU A 172 -1.42 -29.73 10.31
CA GLU A 172 -1.80 -31.03 10.88
C GLU A 172 -3.27 -30.99 11.33
N LYS A 173 -4.14 -31.70 10.60
CA LYS A 173 -5.33 -32.31 11.21
C LYS A 173 -5.27 -33.83 11.04
N PRO A 174 -5.78 -34.59 12.04
CA PRO A 174 -5.57 -36.03 12.10
C PRO A 174 -6.31 -36.70 10.95
N ILE A 175 -5.59 -37.56 10.23
CA ILE A 175 -6.17 -38.48 9.24
C ILE A 175 -7.13 -39.40 9.99
N THR A 176 -8.40 -39.00 10.10
CA THR A 176 -9.45 -39.94 10.49
C THR A 176 -9.63 -40.90 9.33
N LYS A 177 -9.03 -42.09 9.47
CA LYS A 177 -9.22 -43.22 8.57
C LYS A 177 -10.70 -43.55 8.51
N LYS A 178 -11.44 -43.00 7.55
CA LYS A 178 -12.67 -43.65 7.09
C LYS A 178 -12.26 -44.83 6.24
N LYS A 179 -12.48 -46.03 6.78
CA LYS A 179 -12.52 -47.29 6.03
C LYS A 179 -13.52 -47.10 4.88
N ILE A 180 -13.01 -47.10 3.65
CA ILE A 180 -13.83 -47.45 2.49
C ILE A 180 -13.74 -48.97 2.40
N VAL A 181 -14.92 -49.60 2.33
CA VAL A 181 -15.25 -51.03 2.43
C VAL A 181 -14.09 -51.98 2.17
#